data_AF-A0A2V9ZVU2-F1
#
_entry.id   AF-A0A2V9ZVU2-F1
#
_cell.length_a   1.000
_cell.length_b   1.000
_cell.length_c   1.000
_cell.angle_alpha   90.00
_cell.angle_beta   90.00
_cell.angle_gamma   90.00
#
_symmetry.space_group_name_H-M   'P 1'
#
loop_
_entity.id
_entity.type
_entity.pdbx_description
1 polymer ?
#
loop_
_entity_poly.entity_id
_entity_poly.type
_entity_poly.pdbx_seq_one_letter_code
_entity_poly.pdbx_strand_id
1 'polypeptide(L)'
;MLTLFTMLASVVRAQVRFQKPDFDTGKGPVSISVADFNRDGMPDVVTANSTDNSITVLLNNGNGAFSGRKDYPTGKNPRVVLTGDFNNDGITDVAVAN
;
A
#
# COMPACT_ATOMS: atom_id res chain seq x y z
N MET A 1 -55.75 -11.74 5.32
CA MET A 1 -55.62 -11.10 4.01
C MET A 1 -54.63 -9.96 4.16
N LEU A 2 -53.49 -10.10 3.49
CA LEU A 2 -52.36 -9.18 3.43
C LEU A 2 -52.76 -7.82 2.84
N THR A 3 -52.18 -6.70 3.31
CA THR A 3 -51.55 -5.69 2.43
C THR A 3 -50.67 -4.71 3.21
N LEU A 4 -49.57 -4.36 2.56
CA LEU A 4 -48.34 -3.68 2.94
C LEU A 4 -48.40 -2.17 2.58
N PHE A 5 -47.76 -1.28 3.34
CA PHE A 5 -47.30 0.06 2.89
C PHE A 5 -46.11 0.53 3.77
N THR A 6 -44.87 0.17 3.42
CA THR A 6 -43.79 0.96 2.77
C THR A 6 -42.97 1.94 3.64
N MET A 7 -41.66 1.65 3.65
CA MET A 7 -40.47 2.52 3.75
C MET A 7 -40.20 3.32 5.03
N LEU A 8 -39.24 2.81 5.81
CA LEU A 8 -38.01 3.57 6.06
C LEU A 8 -36.85 2.72 5.54
N ALA A 9 -36.34 3.09 4.37
CA ALA A 9 -35.00 2.70 3.98
C ALA A 9 -34.05 3.25 5.05
N SER A 10 -33.66 2.40 6.01
CA SER A 10 -32.47 2.67 6.80
C SER A 10 -31.32 2.59 5.82
N VAL A 11 -30.94 3.74 5.28
CA VAL A 11 -29.71 3.89 4.52
C VAL A 11 -28.61 3.50 5.50
N VAL A 12 -28.15 2.26 5.40
CA VAL A 12 -26.84 1.87 5.91
C VAL A 12 -25.86 2.74 5.14
N ARG A 13 -25.59 3.94 5.66
CA ARG A 13 -24.43 4.70 5.20
C ARG A 13 -23.26 3.85 5.65
N ALA A 14 -22.70 3.07 4.72
CA ALA A 14 -21.37 2.54 4.86
C ALA A 14 -20.43 3.75 5.00
N GLN A 15 -20.31 4.29 6.21
CA GLN A 15 -19.23 5.20 6.51
C GLN A 15 -17.96 4.35 6.47
N VAL A 16 -17.08 4.67 5.53
CA VAL A 16 -15.69 4.22 5.58
C VAL A 16 -15.12 4.78 6.89
N ARG A 17 -14.97 3.91 7.89
CA ARG A 17 -14.26 4.28 9.12
C ARG A 17 -12.78 4.21 8.81
N PHE A 18 -12.16 5.36 8.59
CA PHE A 18 -10.71 5.44 8.55
C PHE A 18 -10.18 5.26 9.97
N GLN A 19 -9.60 4.10 10.25
CA GLN A 19 -8.58 4.05 11.29
C GLN A 19 -7.34 4.73 10.69
N LYS A 20 -6.66 5.59 11.45
CA LYS A 20 -5.39 6.22 11.07
C LYS A 20 -4.24 5.53 11.82
N PRO A 21 -3.87 4.29 11.49
CA PRO A 21 -2.57 3.79 11.88
C PRO A 21 -1.50 4.48 11.02
N ASP A 22 -0.49 5.02 11.69
CA ASP A 22 0.71 5.55 11.03
C ASP A 22 1.77 4.44 10.99
N PHE A 23 2.43 4.28 9.84
CA PHE A 23 3.47 3.28 9.63
C PHE A 23 4.76 3.97 9.22
N ASP A 24 5.85 3.65 9.91
CA ASP A 24 7.13 4.30 9.67
C ASP A 24 7.78 3.82 8.36
N THR A 25 8.27 4.78 7.59
CA THR A 25 9.13 4.56 6.42
C THR A 25 10.54 5.12 6.67
N GLY A 26 11.37 5.19 5.62
CA GLY A 26 12.50 6.12 5.59
C GLY A 26 12.03 7.58 5.54
N LYS A 27 12.97 8.51 5.70
CA LYS A 27 12.72 9.95 5.77
C LYS A 27 12.49 10.57 4.40
N GLY A 28 11.61 11.57 4.38
CA GLY A 28 11.22 12.28 3.17
C GLY A 28 10.60 11.34 2.13
N PRO A 29 9.55 10.57 2.47
CA PRO A 29 8.85 9.79 1.46
C PRO A 29 8.21 10.74 0.43
N VAL A 30 8.52 10.56 -0.86
CA VAL A 30 8.06 11.44 -1.96
C VAL A 30 7.22 10.71 -3.01
N SER A 31 7.26 9.38 -3.04
CA SER A 31 6.50 8.53 -3.96
C SER A 31 6.11 7.24 -3.27
N ILE A 32 5.01 6.64 -3.73
CA ILE A 32 4.46 5.38 -3.22
C ILE A 32 3.95 4.51 -4.38
N SER A 33 4.05 3.19 -4.25
CA SER A 33 3.38 2.22 -5.11
C SER A 33 2.85 1.04 -4.28
N VAL A 34 1.94 0.25 -4.87
CA VAL A 34 1.26 -0.88 -4.23
C VAL A 34 1.37 -2.11 -5.11
N ALA A 35 1.75 -3.24 -4.53
CA ALA A 35 1.79 -4.55 -5.18
C ALA A 35 1.91 -5.66 -4.13
N ASP A 36 1.74 -6.91 -4.51
CA ASP A 36 2.05 -8.07 -3.64
C ASP A 36 3.53 -8.44 -3.82
N PHE A 37 4.38 -8.07 -2.84
CA PHE A 37 5.83 -8.28 -2.93
C PHE A 37 6.28 -9.59 -2.30
N ASN A 38 5.49 -10.15 -1.37
CA ASN A 38 5.81 -11.40 -0.68
C ASN A 38 5.01 -12.61 -1.18
N ARG A 39 4.09 -12.41 -2.13
CA ARG A 39 3.23 -13.41 -2.77
C ARG A 39 2.25 -14.08 -1.80
N ASP A 40 1.74 -13.33 -0.84
CA ASP A 40 0.73 -13.81 0.11
C ASP A 40 -0.71 -13.46 -0.31
N GLY A 41 -0.89 -12.77 -1.44
CA GLY A 41 -2.17 -12.34 -1.97
C GLY A 41 -2.70 -11.04 -1.35
N MET A 42 -1.94 -10.40 -0.46
CA MET A 42 -2.28 -9.12 0.15
C MET A 42 -1.51 -7.98 -0.54
N PRO A 43 -2.14 -6.82 -0.77
CA PRO A 43 -1.45 -5.66 -1.29
C PRO A 43 -0.50 -5.08 -0.24
N ASP A 44 0.79 -5.07 -0.55
CA ASP A 44 1.87 -4.42 0.19
C ASP A 44 2.11 -2.99 -0.35
N VAL A 45 2.97 -2.24 0.34
CA VAL A 45 3.32 -0.85 -0.03
C VAL A 45 4.83 -0.72 -0.20
N VAL A 46 5.27 0.07 -1.18
CA VAL A 46 6.65 0.55 -1.28
C VAL A 46 6.70 2.07 -1.37
N THR A 47 7.62 2.72 -0.66
CA THR A 47 7.87 4.16 -0.73
C THR A 47 9.27 4.48 -1.23
N ALA A 48 9.43 5.63 -1.90
CA ALA A 48 10.73 6.22 -2.21
C ALA A 48 11.05 7.32 -1.18
N ASN A 49 12.17 7.20 -0.48
CA ASN A 49 12.55 8.06 0.64
C ASN A 49 13.72 8.96 0.23
N SER A 50 13.42 10.16 -0.27
CA SER A 50 14.40 11.03 -0.93
C SER A 50 15.53 11.48 -0.01
N THR A 51 15.24 11.66 1.28
CA THR A 51 16.22 12.12 2.27
C THR A 51 17.16 10.99 2.71
N ASP A 52 16.63 9.77 2.83
CA ASP A 52 17.41 8.61 3.30
C ASP A 52 18.12 7.84 2.17
N ASN A 53 17.86 8.19 0.89
CA ASN A 53 18.38 7.46 -0.28
C ASN A 53 18.03 5.96 -0.20
N SER A 54 16.75 5.69 0.08
CA SER A 54 16.24 4.32 0.22
C SER A 54 14.84 4.20 -0.36
N ILE A 55 14.40 2.96 -0.57
CA ILE A 55 12.98 2.60 -0.56
C ILE A 55 12.63 1.89 0.74
N THR A 56 11.37 2.00 1.17
CA THR A 56 10.81 1.16 2.24
C THR A 56 9.72 0.28 1.67
N VAL A 57 9.79 -1.02 1.89
CA VAL A 57 8.70 -1.98 1.66
C VAL A 57 8.00 -2.25 2.99
N LEU A 58 6.69 -2.05 3.01
CA LEU A 58 5.79 -2.36 4.12
C LEU A 58 4.91 -3.55 3.71
N LEU A 59 5.06 -4.67 4.40
CA LEU A 59 4.33 -5.92 4.17
C LEU A 59 3.02 -5.95 4.96
N ASN A 60 1.92 -6.12 4.25
CA ASN A 60 0.57 -6.15 4.79
C ASN A 60 0.25 -7.56 5.29
N ASN A 61 -0.26 -7.66 6.51
CA ASN A 61 -0.62 -8.92 7.15
C ASN A 61 -2.13 -9.24 7.06
N GLY A 62 -2.86 -8.55 6.18
CA GLY A 62 -4.26 -8.82 5.84
C GLY A 62 -5.29 -8.42 6.91
N ASN A 63 -4.83 -7.95 8.07
CA ASN A 63 -5.68 -7.50 9.19
C ASN A 63 -5.81 -5.97 9.29
N GLY A 64 -5.41 -5.25 8.24
CA GLY A 64 -5.41 -3.78 8.20
C GLY A 64 -4.19 -3.13 8.85
N ALA A 65 -3.14 -3.89 9.16
CA ALA A 65 -1.84 -3.40 9.60
C ALA A 65 -0.74 -3.76 8.60
N PHE A 66 0.46 -3.19 8.80
CA PHE A 66 1.71 -3.64 8.20
C PHE A 66 2.64 -4.13 9.30
N SER A 67 3.06 -5.40 9.24
CA SER A 67 3.93 -6.01 10.25
C SER A 67 5.39 -6.16 9.81
N GLY A 68 5.69 -5.96 8.53
CA GLY A 68 7.05 -6.11 8.00
C GLY A 68 7.55 -4.83 7.33
N ARG A 69 8.44 -4.09 7.98
CA ARG A 69 9.20 -3.01 7.34
C ARG A 69 10.54 -3.54 6.85
N LYS A 70 10.87 -3.27 5.58
CA LYS A 70 12.20 -3.53 5.01
C LYS A 70 12.68 -2.32 4.25
N ASP A 71 13.87 -1.83 4.58
CA ASP A 71 14.51 -0.72 3.88
C ASP A 71 15.58 -1.24 2.93
N TYR A 72 15.61 -0.71 1.72
CA TYR A 72 16.61 -1.05 0.70
C TYR A 72 17.31 0.23 0.23
N PRO A 73 18.65 0.27 0.19
CA PRO A 73 19.37 1.44 -0.30
C PRO A 73 19.13 1.64 -1.80
N THR A 74 19.14 2.90 -2.24
CA THR A 74 19.01 3.31 -3.64
C THR A 74 20.18 4.19 -4.07
N GLY A 75 20.06 4.77 -5.27
CA GLY A 75 20.84 5.95 -5.63
C GLY A 75 20.43 7.19 -4.82
N LYS A 76 21.02 8.34 -5.16
CA LYS A 76 20.76 9.60 -4.46
C LYS A 76 19.41 10.18 -4.85
N ASN A 77 18.68 10.73 -3.88
CA ASN A 77 17.44 11.47 -4.10
C ASN A 77 16.38 10.69 -4.90
N PRO A 78 16.01 9.45 -4.49
CA PRO A 78 14.99 8.68 -5.18
C PRO A 78 13.68 9.48 -5.24
N ARG A 79 13.13 9.65 -6.44
CA ARG A 79 11.97 10.50 -6.71
C ARG A 79 10.69 9.73 -6.99
N VAL A 80 10.80 8.63 -7.72
CA VAL A 80 9.66 7.86 -8.21
C VAL A 80 9.95 6.37 -8.02
N VAL A 81 8.95 5.64 -7.55
CA VAL A 81 8.94 4.18 -7.53
C VAL A 81 7.81 3.65 -8.41
N LEU A 82 8.10 2.66 -9.23
CA LEU A 82 7.14 1.91 -10.05
C LEU A 82 7.24 0.42 -9.73
N THR A 83 6.12 -0.28 -9.89
CA THR A 83 6.01 -1.71 -9.62
C THR A 83 5.41 -2.43 -10.82
N GLY A 84 5.91 -3.62 -11.12
CA GLY A 84 5.43 -4.47 -12.21
C GLY A 84 6.37 -5.65 -12.41
N ASP A 85 5.91 -6.70 -13.10
CA ASP A 85 6.78 -7.79 -13.53
C ASP A 85 7.53 -7.33 -14.80
N PHE A 86 8.70 -6.73 -14.63
CA PHE A 86 9.47 -6.13 -15.71
C PHE A 86 10.40 -7.13 -16.39
N ASN A 87 10.73 -8.22 -15.70
CA ASN A 87 11.60 -9.27 -16.21
C ASN A 87 10.84 -10.54 -16.68
N ASN A 88 9.52 -10.60 -16.47
CA ASN A 88 8.60 -11.68 -16.83
C ASN A 88 8.89 -13.01 -16.10
N ASP A 89 9.25 -12.95 -14.81
CA ASP A 89 9.47 -14.11 -13.93
C ASP A 89 8.27 -14.42 -13.01
N GLY A 90 7.19 -13.63 -13.11
CA GLY A 90 6.00 -13.76 -12.28
C GLY A 90 6.19 -13.24 -10.85
N ILE A 91 7.24 -12.46 -10.60
CA ILE A 91 7.53 -11.76 -9.35
C ILE A 91 7.37 -10.26 -9.62
N THR A 92 6.69 -9.55 -8.71
CA THR A 92 6.64 -8.09 -8.81
C THR A 92 8.05 -7.50 -8.63
N ASP A 93 8.55 -6.80 -9.64
CA ASP A 93 9.76 -6.00 -9.57
C ASP A 93 9.48 -4.58 -9.08
N VAL A 94 10.53 -3.90 -8.60
CA VAL A 94 10.53 -2.49 -8.22
C VAL A 94 11.55 -1.73 -9.05
N ALA A 95 11.13 -0.67 -9.73
CA ALA A 95 12.01 0.27 -10.43
C ALA A 95 12.01 1.63 -9.73
N VAL A 96 13.20 2.22 -9.54
CA VAL A 96 13.37 3.50 -8.83
C VAL A 96 14.13 4.49 -9.70
N ALA A 97 13.56 5.68 -9.89
CA ALA A 97 14.23 6.82 -10.51
C ALA A 97 14.93 7.67 -9.43
N ASN A 98 16.21 7.99 -9.63
CA ASN A 98 17.07 8.76 -8.72
C ASN A 98 17.54 10.05 -9.40
#